data_AF-A0A1X6MHB2-F1
#
_entry.id   AF-A0A1X6MHB2-F1
#
_cell.length_a   1.000
_cell.length_b   1.000
_cell.length_c   1.000
_cell.angle_alpha   90.00
_cell.angle_beta   90.00
_cell.angle_gamma   90.00
#
_symmetry.space_group_name_H-M   'P 1'
#
loop_
_entity.id
_entity.type
_entity.pdbx_description
1 polymer ?
#
loop_
_entity_poly.entity_id
_entity_poly.type
_entity_poly.pdbx_seq_one_letter_code
_entity_poly.pdbx_strand_id
1 'polypeptide(L)'
;MLTLAVHDILWAVGAALLACAAFKIIRVLLLPYTSSLRDLPGPPASSWLLGNVSELMAAEDFALHFEWLEKYGPTMKYNVWFKLPELLTIDARAINHV
;
A
#
# COMPACT_ATOMS: atom_id res chain seq x y z
N MET A 1 46.08 11.03 -2.10
CA MET A 1 45.15 11.79 -1.23
C MET A 1 43.81 12.05 -1.94
N LEU A 2 43.80 12.66 -3.13
CA LEU A 2 42.56 12.96 -3.87
C LEU A 2 41.72 11.71 -4.24
N THR A 3 42.38 10.61 -4.62
CA THR A 3 41.72 9.35 -5.04
C THR A 3 41.02 8.61 -3.89
N LEU A 4 41.59 8.66 -2.69
CA LEU A 4 40.99 8.08 -1.49
C LEU A 4 39.72 8.86 -1.09
N ALA A 5 39.79 10.20 -1.15
CA ALA A 5 38.64 11.06 -0.85
C ALA A 5 37.45 10.83 -1.81
N VAL A 6 37.70 10.61 -3.11
CA VAL A 6 36.63 10.29 -4.07
C VAL A 6 35.99 8.93 -3.79
N HIS A 7 36.78 7.94 -3.40
CA HIS A 7 36.28 6.60 -3.04
C HIS A 7 35.36 6.65 -1.81
N ASP A 8 35.77 7.38 -0.77
CA ASP A 8 34.99 7.55 0.46
C ASP A 8 33.64 8.24 0.18
N ILE A 9 33.63 9.25 -0.70
CA ILE A 9 32.40 9.93 -1.13
C ILE A 9 31.47 8.98 -1.87
N LEU A 10 31.99 8.15 -2.79
CA LEU A 10 31.16 7.19 -3.54
C LEU A 10 30.50 6.16 -2.62
N TRP A 11 31.24 5.63 -1.64
CA TRP A 11 30.66 4.73 -0.64
C TRP A 11 29.61 5.41 0.22
N ALA A 12 29.86 6.65 0.66
CA ALA A 12 28.90 7.41 1.45
C ALA A 12 27.60 7.65 0.68
N VAL A 13 27.68 8.04 -0.59
CA VAL A 13 26.51 8.22 -1.46
C VAL A 13 25.78 6.90 -1.67
N GLY A 14 26.50 5.81 -1.97
CA GLY A 14 25.91 4.49 -2.13
C GLY A 14 25.18 4.01 -0.87
N ALA A 15 25.82 4.15 0.29
CA ALA A 15 25.23 3.81 1.59
C ALA A 15 24.01 4.68 1.91
N ALA A 16 24.04 5.98 1.63
CA ALA A 16 22.92 6.88 1.85
C ALA A 16 21.70 6.52 0.97
N LEU A 17 21.94 6.17 -0.31
CA LEU A 17 20.88 5.71 -1.22
C LEU A 17 20.27 4.39 -0.76
N LEU A 18 21.11 3.43 -0.35
CA LEU A 18 20.65 2.15 0.20
C LEU A 18 19.84 2.34 1.48
N ALA A 19 20.30 3.18 2.40
CA ALA A 19 19.57 3.50 3.62
C ALA A 19 18.21 4.16 3.33
N CYS A 20 18.16 5.11 2.40
CA CYS A 20 16.91 5.75 1.95
C CYS A 20 15.94 4.73 1.35
N ALA A 21 16.43 3.83 0.50
CA ALA A 21 15.63 2.79 -0.12
C ALA A 21 15.08 1.80 0.93
N ALA A 22 15.96 1.31 1.81
CA ALA A 22 15.59 0.42 2.91
C ALA A 22 14.54 1.05 3.82
N PHE A 23 14.71 2.32 4.19
CA PHE A 23 13.73 3.05 4.99
C PHE A 23 12.35 3.11 4.31
N LYS A 24 12.29 3.44 3.01
CA LYS A 24 11.02 3.45 2.26
C LYS A 24 10.38 2.07 2.21
N ILE A 25 11.15 1.03 1.91
CA ILE A 25 10.65 -0.35 1.86
C ILE A 25 10.09 -0.77 3.21
N ILE A 26 10.82 -0.52 4.30
CA ILE A 26 10.38 -0.83 5.66
C ILE A 26 9.07 -0.10 5.98
N ARG A 27 8.95 1.19 5.63
CA ARG A 27 7.70 1.93 5.86
C ARG A 27 6.52 1.35 5.08
N VAL A 28 6.72 0.96 3.83
CA VAL A 28 5.69 0.33 3.00
C VAL A 28 5.27 -1.02 3.58
N LEU A 29 6.22 -1.86 3.99
CA LEU A 29 5.94 -3.17 4.58
C LEU A 29 5.30 -3.09 5.97
N LEU A 30 5.54 -2.01 6.72
CA LEU A 30 4.93 -1.77 8.02
C LEU A 30 3.54 -1.11 7.94
N LEU A 31 3.23 -0.41 6.83
CA LEU A 31 1.97 0.32 6.67
C LEU A 31 0.71 -0.53 6.94
N PRO A 32 0.60 -1.81 6.50
CA PRO A 32 -0.58 -2.62 6.79
C PRO A 32 -0.82 -2.85 8.29
N TYR A 33 0.24 -2.78 9.09
CA TYR A 33 0.20 -3.01 10.53
C TYR A 33 -0.02 -1.73 11.33
N THR A 34 0.36 -0.57 10.77
CA THR A 34 0.27 0.74 11.45
C THR A 34 -0.85 1.64 10.91
N SER A 35 -1.48 1.28 9.79
CA SER A 35 -2.55 2.08 9.18
C SER A 35 -3.82 2.08 10.03
N SER A 36 -4.49 3.23 10.12
CA SER A 36 -5.82 3.37 10.72
C SER A 36 -6.90 2.58 9.95
N LEU A 37 -6.64 2.25 8.68
CA LEU A 37 -7.55 1.43 7.87
C LEU A 37 -7.56 -0.04 8.32
N ARG A 38 -6.63 -0.49 9.18
CA ARG A 38 -6.48 -1.89 9.54
C ARG A 38 -7.75 -2.50 10.13
N ASP A 39 -8.53 -1.71 10.84
CA ASP A 39 -9.73 -2.15 11.56
C ASP A 39 -11.02 -2.01 10.72
N LEU A 40 -10.93 -1.45 9.50
CA LEU A 40 -12.07 -1.42 8.58
C LEU A 40 -12.42 -2.83 8.09
N PRO A 41 -13.73 -3.13 7.89
CA PRO A 41 -14.15 -4.37 7.25
C PRO A 41 -13.67 -4.40 5.80
N GLY A 42 -13.60 -5.61 5.21
CA GLY A 42 -13.15 -5.76 3.83
C GLY A 42 -12.91 -7.21 3.44
N PRO A 43 -12.76 -7.49 2.13
CA PRO A 43 -12.38 -8.80 1.65
C PRO A 43 -11.02 -9.24 2.20
N PRO A 44 -10.83 -10.54 2.46
CA PRO A 44 -9.51 -11.07 2.74
C PRO A 44 -8.62 -10.89 1.50
N ALA A 45 -7.32 -10.65 1.72
CA ALA A 45 -6.36 -10.63 0.62
C ALA A 45 -6.26 -12.02 -0.02
N SER A 46 -6.44 -12.12 -1.33
CA SER A 46 -6.31 -13.39 -2.06
C SER A 46 -4.85 -13.84 -2.21
N SER A 47 -3.91 -12.90 -2.15
CA SER A 47 -2.48 -13.21 -2.09
C SER A 47 -1.70 -12.25 -1.20
N TRP A 48 -0.52 -12.67 -0.74
CA TRP A 48 0.37 -11.80 0.04
C TRP A 48 1.00 -10.69 -0.81
N LEU A 49 1.38 -11.00 -2.06
CA LEU A 49 2.08 -10.05 -2.93
C LEU A 49 1.14 -9.10 -3.67
N LEU A 50 0.05 -9.60 -4.25
CA LEU A 50 -0.87 -8.81 -5.08
C LEU A 50 -2.09 -8.32 -4.31
N GLY A 51 -2.28 -8.73 -3.06
CA GLY A 51 -3.52 -8.43 -2.33
C GLY A 51 -4.71 -9.00 -3.10
N ASN A 52 -5.66 -8.13 -3.46
CA ASN A 52 -6.85 -8.40 -4.27
C ASN A 52 -6.72 -7.90 -5.73
N VAL A 53 -5.55 -7.39 -6.13
CA VAL A 53 -5.36 -6.79 -7.48
C VAL A 53 -5.67 -7.78 -8.59
N SER A 54 -5.32 -9.06 -8.43
CA SER A 54 -5.61 -10.08 -9.45
C SER A 54 -7.12 -10.28 -9.67
N GLU A 55 -7.92 -10.19 -8.60
CA GLU A 55 -9.38 -10.31 -8.67
C GLU A 55 -9.99 -9.07 -9.32
N LEU A 56 -9.48 -7.89 -8.95
CA LEU A 56 -9.91 -6.61 -9.53
C LEU A 56 -9.61 -6.53 -11.03
N MET A 57 -8.44 -7.01 -11.46
CA MET A 57 -8.07 -7.02 -12.89
C MET A 57 -8.85 -8.06 -13.70
N ALA A 58 -9.40 -9.09 -13.05
CA ALA A 58 -10.21 -10.12 -13.69
C ALA A 58 -11.72 -9.79 -13.69
N ALA A 59 -12.16 -8.88 -12.83
CA ALA A 59 -13.55 -8.47 -12.73
C ALA A 59 -13.94 -7.53 -13.88
N GLU A 60 -15.21 -7.60 -14.30
CA GLU A 60 -15.78 -6.62 -15.22
C GLU A 60 -16.01 -5.29 -14.48
N ASP A 61 -15.38 -4.23 -14.97
CA ASP A 61 -15.50 -2.84 -14.46
C ASP A 61 -15.52 -2.76 -12.92
N PHE A 62 -16.61 -2.24 -12.35
CA PHE A 62 -16.80 -2.03 -10.92
C PHE A 62 -17.62 -3.13 -10.25
N ALA A 63 -17.95 -4.23 -10.94
CA ALA A 63 -18.85 -5.26 -10.40
C ALA A 63 -18.37 -5.80 -9.05
N LEU A 64 -17.07 -6.09 -8.93
CA LEU A 64 -16.47 -6.59 -7.69
C LEU A 64 -16.48 -5.54 -6.56
N HIS A 65 -16.33 -4.25 -6.89
CA HIS A 65 -16.43 -3.18 -5.91
C HIS A 65 -17.85 -3.07 -5.35
N PHE A 66 -18.87 -3.19 -6.20
CA PHE A 66 -20.26 -3.18 -5.77
C PHE A 66 -20.60 -4.39 -4.90
N GLU A 67 -20.16 -5.59 -5.28
CA GLU A 67 -20.34 -6.81 -4.47
C GLU A 67 -19.72 -6.63 -3.07
N TRP A 68 -18.52 -6.06 -3.01
CA TRP A 68 -17.87 -5.80 -1.73
C TRP A 68 -18.56 -4.70 -0.92
N LEU A 69 -19.04 -3.63 -1.55
CA LEU A 69 -19.83 -2.58 -0.86
C LEU A 69 -21.12 -3.14 -0.27
N GLU A 70 -21.80 -4.05 -0.98
CA GLU A 70 -22.99 -4.73 -0.48
C GLU A 70 -22.67 -5.64 0.72
N LYS A 71 -21.52 -6.34 0.67
CA LYS A 71 -21.12 -7.32 1.68
C LYS A 71 -20.48 -6.71 2.93
N TYR A 72 -19.59 -5.74 2.77
CA TYR A 72 -18.77 -5.16 3.84
C TYR A 72 -19.23 -3.76 4.25
N GLY A 73 -20.16 -3.16 3.49
CA GLY A 73 -20.76 -1.87 3.77
C GLY A 73 -20.13 -0.71 3.01
N PRO A 74 -20.66 0.51 3.21
CA PRO A 74 -20.35 1.68 2.40
C PRO A 74 -18.95 2.28 2.66
N THR A 75 -18.25 1.83 3.68
CA THR A 75 -16.86 2.21 3.99
C THR A 75 -16.11 0.97 4.42
N MET A 76 -15.15 0.57 3.59
CA MET A 76 -14.40 -0.67 3.74
C MET A 76 -12.96 -0.45 3.29
N LYS A 77 -12.10 -1.44 3.54
CA LYS A 77 -10.80 -1.52 2.90
C LYS A 77 -10.73 -2.72 1.96
N TYR A 78 -9.81 -2.69 1.02
CA TYR A 78 -9.29 -3.88 0.36
C TYR A 78 -7.77 -3.79 0.33
N ASN A 79 -7.09 -4.88 -0.04
CA ASN A 79 -5.63 -4.89 -0.02
C ASN A 79 -5.10 -4.88 -1.46
N VAL A 80 -4.08 -4.06 -1.72
CA VAL A 80 -3.35 -4.07 -2.99
C VAL A 80 -1.96 -4.69 -2.81
N TRP A 81 -1.02 -4.34 -3.69
CA TRP A 81 0.37 -4.78 -3.65
C TRP A 81 0.95 -4.72 -2.24
N PHE A 82 1.68 -5.77 -1.84
CA PHE A 82 2.32 -5.87 -0.52
C PHE A 82 1.37 -5.73 0.69
N LYS A 83 0.11 -6.15 0.53
CA LYS A 83 -0.98 -6.00 1.52
C LYS A 83 -1.26 -4.55 1.93
N LEU A 84 -0.88 -3.58 1.10
CA LEU A 84 -1.18 -2.19 1.39
C LEU A 84 -2.70 -2.01 1.45
N PRO A 85 -3.24 -1.49 2.57
CA PRO A 85 -4.67 -1.28 2.69
C PRO A 85 -5.08 -0.05 1.89
N GLU A 86 -6.11 -0.19 1.06
CA GLU A 86 -6.71 0.88 0.29
C GLU A 86 -8.15 1.09 0.76
N LEU A 87 -8.53 2.36 0.95
CA LEU A 87 -9.87 2.74 1.40
C LEU A 87 -10.82 2.77 0.21
N LEU A 88 -11.96 2.09 0.34
CA LEU A 88 -13.11 2.27 -0.53
C LEU A 88 -14.25 2.84 0.31
N THR A 89 -14.71 4.04 -0.03
CA THR A 89 -15.87 4.66 0.61
C THR A 89 -16.79 5.32 -0.41
N ILE A 90 -18.09 5.14 -0.21
CA ILE A 90 -19.15 5.88 -0.92
C ILE A 90 -19.86 6.87 0.02
N ASP A 91 -19.33 7.08 1.23
CA ASP A 91 -19.85 8.09 2.16
C ASP A 91 -19.48 9.50 1.67
N ALA A 92 -20.46 10.22 1.15
CA ALA A 92 -20.28 11.58 0.67
C ALA A 92 -19.76 12.54 1.76
N ARG A 93 -20.04 12.29 3.05
CA ARG A 93 -19.49 13.12 4.15
C ARG A 93 -18.00 12.90 4.33
N ALA A 94 -17.55 11.65 4.24
CA ALA A 94 -16.13 11.31 4.32
C ALA A 94 -15.36 11.86 3.11
N ILE A 95 -15.93 11.72 1.91
CA ILE A 95 -15.35 12.25 0.66
C ILE A 95 -15.20 13.78 0.71
N ASN A 96 -16.17 14.49 1.30
CA ASN A 96 -16.08 15.95 1.45
C ASN A 96 -15.05 16.42 2.49
N HIS A 97 -14.42 15.51 3.23
CA HIS A 97 -13.42 15.83 4.26
C HIS A 97 -11.97 15.55 3.83
N VAL A 98 -11.76 14.96 2.65
CA VAL A 98 -10.45 14.62 2.07
C VAL A 98 -10.16 15.44 0.82
#